data_AF-A0A4P6XTC3-F1
#
_entry.id   AF-A0A4P6XTC3-F1
#
_cell.length_a   1.000
_cell.length_b   1.000
_cell.length_c   1.000
_cell.angle_alpha   90.00
_cell.angle_beta   90.00
_cell.angle_gamma   90.00
#
_symmetry.space_group_name_H-M   'P 1'
#
loop_
_entity.id
_entity.type
_entity.pdbx_description
1 polymer ?
#
loop_
_entity_poly.entity_id
_entity_poly.type
_entity_poly.pdbx_seq_one_letter_code
_entity_poly.pdbx_strand_id
1 'polypeptide(L)'
;MKPFFFFFVNLVFLLLVVAELPYVRDFCTGFVLPRVVTNLNKREIYSETDLKQEGFGSVSTVREWPIPRYLSRHNITLEAEQLLELLAQQLATFVHEFDFDAAQFETQALILRRKVAGLTSWVEVMFLKNQQIMARLEFLHRMFCTLNSAAAYLRYFTSERTEQQLLRSLIQLNVRLISLYNFRGEPDLLVPRFAEYVTTFSRRLDIWADMNDKLQAVPVSVRIMVKAQFDDSRASLQHLASYSPKELN
;
A
#
# COMPACT_ATOMS: atom_id res chain seq x y z
N MET A 1 16.50 -18.23 19.39
CA MET A 1 16.66 -16.79 19.04
C MET A 1 17.45 -16.64 17.74
N LYS A 2 16.82 -16.83 16.57
CA LYS A 2 17.40 -16.57 15.24
C LYS A 2 16.41 -16.04 14.15
N PRO A 3 15.18 -15.54 14.42
CA PRO A 3 14.34 -15.00 13.34
C PRO A 3 14.60 -13.53 12.97
N PHE A 4 15.23 -12.73 13.84
CA PHE A 4 15.38 -11.28 13.61
C PHE A 4 16.44 -10.91 12.54
N PHE A 5 17.44 -11.76 12.30
CA PHE A 5 18.55 -11.44 11.39
C PHE A 5 18.16 -11.64 9.91
N PHE A 6 17.25 -12.57 9.61
CA PHE A 6 16.75 -12.80 8.25
C PHE A 6 15.81 -11.70 7.75
N PHE A 7 15.11 -11.00 8.64
CA PHE A 7 14.26 -9.87 8.26
C PHE A 7 15.11 -8.66 7.82
N PHE A 8 16.22 -8.40 8.50
CA PHE A 8 17.07 -7.25 8.24
C PHE A 8 17.84 -7.35 6.91
N VAL A 9 18.34 -8.53 6.57
CA VAL A 9 19.07 -8.75 5.30
C VAL A 9 18.14 -8.66 4.09
N ASN A 10 16.92 -9.20 4.19
CA ASN A 10 15.91 -9.07 3.13
C ASN A 10 15.44 -7.63 2.97
N LEU A 11 15.30 -6.88 4.05
CA LEU A 11 14.95 -5.46 4.01
C LEU A 11 16.04 -4.62 3.32
N VAL A 12 17.31 -4.84 3.64
CA VAL A 12 18.43 -4.10 3.02
C VAL A 12 18.55 -4.42 1.51
N PHE A 13 18.34 -5.66 1.10
CA PHE A 13 18.41 -6.03 -0.31
C PHE A 13 17.17 -5.58 -1.11
N LEU A 14 15.98 -5.61 -0.51
CA LEU A 14 14.78 -4.98 -1.07
C LEU A 14 15.01 -3.47 -1.22
N LEU A 15 15.61 -2.81 -0.23
CA LEU A 15 15.98 -1.40 -0.29
C LEU A 15 17.03 -1.10 -1.37
N LEU A 16 17.95 -2.02 -1.68
CA LEU A 16 18.94 -1.86 -2.76
C LEU A 16 18.33 -2.03 -4.15
N VAL A 17 17.44 -3.01 -4.34
CA VAL A 17 16.71 -3.18 -5.61
C VAL A 17 15.69 -2.07 -5.82
N VAL A 18 15.09 -1.56 -4.73
CA VAL A 18 14.22 -0.38 -4.75
C VAL A 18 15.02 0.92 -4.90
N ALA A 19 16.31 0.96 -4.54
CA ALA A 19 17.15 2.16 -4.70
C ALA A 19 17.44 2.50 -6.17
N GLU A 20 17.28 1.56 -7.11
CA GLU A 20 17.30 1.85 -8.55
C GLU A 20 15.96 2.34 -9.10
N LEU A 21 14.89 2.32 -8.30
CA LEU A 21 13.59 2.90 -8.62
C LEU A 21 13.40 4.19 -7.80
N PRO A 22 13.79 5.37 -8.31
CA PRO A 22 13.83 6.62 -7.55
C PRO A 22 12.48 7.05 -6.94
N TYR A 23 11.37 6.42 -7.31
CA TYR A 23 10.01 6.79 -6.89
C TYR A 23 9.45 6.04 -5.68
N VAL A 24 9.94 4.85 -5.33
CA VAL A 24 9.25 3.97 -4.35
C VAL A 24 9.79 4.13 -2.92
N ARG A 25 11.05 4.59 -2.77
CA ARG A 25 11.78 4.54 -1.50
C ARG A 25 11.30 5.53 -0.44
N ASP A 26 11.05 6.78 -0.80
CA ASP A 26 11.02 7.85 0.20
C ASP A 26 9.73 7.97 1.01
N PHE A 27 8.61 7.41 0.52
CA PHE A 27 7.33 7.55 1.21
C PHE A 27 6.96 6.32 2.04
N CYS A 28 7.20 5.12 1.51
CA CYS A 28 6.67 3.89 2.11
C CYS A 28 7.57 3.29 3.20
N THR A 29 8.86 3.63 3.21
CA THR A 29 9.81 3.14 4.21
C THR A 29 9.85 3.99 5.49
N GLY A 30 9.34 5.22 5.41
CA GLY A 30 9.37 6.19 6.52
C GLY A 30 8.29 5.99 7.57
N PHE A 31 7.26 5.16 7.31
CA PHE A 31 6.12 4.98 8.23
C PHE A 31 6.31 3.86 9.26
N VAL A 32 7.54 3.46 9.55
CA VAL A 32 7.81 2.71 10.78
C VAL A 32 7.63 3.69 11.94
N LEU A 33 6.42 3.74 12.52
CA LEU A 33 6.09 4.60 13.65
C LEU A 33 7.23 4.59 14.68
N PRO A 34 7.94 5.71 14.90
CA PRO A 34 8.92 5.77 15.96
C PRO A 34 8.15 5.71 17.27
N ARG A 35 8.22 4.59 17.99
CA ARG A 35 7.99 4.61 19.44
C ARG A 35 9.06 5.52 20.03
N VAL A 36 8.68 6.79 20.24
CA VAL A 36 9.45 7.83 20.93
C VAL A 36 10.72 8.27 20.19
N VAL A 37 10.59 9.26 19.31
CA VAL A 37 11.69 10.20 19.04
C VAL A 37 11.14 11.62 19.17
N THR A 38 11.51 12.29 20.26
CA THR A 38 11.26 13.71 20.47
C THR A 38 12.21 14.55 19.61
N ASN A 39 11.65 15.60 18.98
CA ASN A 39 12.33 16.74 18.37
C ASN A 39 13.29 16.46 17.21
N LEU A 40 12.76 16.42 15.99
CA LEU A 40 13.50 16.81 14.78
C LEU A 40 12.71 17.86 14.00
N ASN A 41 13.45 18.89 13.59
CA ASN A 41 12.99 20.10 12.91
C ASN A 41 12.47 19.76 11.50
N LYS A 42 11.14 19.74 11.30
CA LYS A 42 10.41 19.30 10.09
C LYS A 42 10.53 20.25 8.86
N ARG A 43 11.63 20.98 8.66
CA ARG A 43 11.75 21.97 7.57
C ARG A 43 12.43 21.51 6.28
N GLU A 44 12.90 20.28 6.19
CA GLU A 44 13.55 19.77 4.97
C GLU A 44 12.92 18.46 4.50
N ILE A 45 11.74 18.54 3.88
CA ILE A 45 11.28 17.46 3.00
C ILE A 45 10.66 18.14 1.77
N TYR A 46 11.28 17.92 0.60
CA TYR A 46 10.95 18.39 -0.75
C TYR A 46 11.54 19.75 -1.17
N SER A 47 12.69 19.72 -1.87
CA SER A 47 13.16 20.82 -2.71
C SER A 47 12.30 20.92 -3.97
N GLU A 48 11.81 22.12 -4.25
CA GLU A 48 10.98 22.50 -5.40
C GLU A 48 11.62 22.22 -6.78
N THR A 49 12.89 21.79 -6.80
CA THR A 49 13.70 21.53 -8.00
C THR A 49 13.36 20.24 -8.75
N ASP A 50 12.78 19.23 -8.10
CA ASP A 50 12.45 17.95 -8.77
C ASP A 50 11.18 18.03 -9.64
N LEU A 51 10.42 19.14 -9.54
CA LEU A 51 9.14 19.32 -10.23
C LEU A 51 9.24 20.06 -11.56
N LYS A 52 10.43 20.51 -11.96
CA LYS A 52 10.61 21.32 -13.19
C LYS A 52 11.09 20.54 -14.41
N GLN A 53 11.46 19.27 -14.29
CA GLN A 53 12.07 18.52 -15.41
C GLN A 53 11.10 17.68 -16.26
N GLU A 54 9.89 17.40 -15.79
CA GLU A 54 8.88 16.75 -16.64
C GLU A 54 7.93 17.80 -17.19
N GLY A 55 7.84 17.90 -18.52
CA GLY A 55 7.02 18.86 -19.26
C GLY A 55 5.49 18.71 -19.08
N PHE A 56 5.04 18.54 -17.83
CA PHE A 56 3.67 18.70 -17.43
C PHE A 56 3.29 20.17 -17.58
N GLY A 57 2.50 20.47 -18.61
CA GLY A 57 1.93 21.78 -18.85
C GLY A 57 1.36 22.37 -17.57
N SER A 58 1.64 23.67 -17.36
CA SER A 58 1.27 24.49 -16.20
C SER A 58 0.36 23.76 -15.21
N VAL A 59 0.96 23.23 -14.13
CA VAL A 59 0.28 22.67 -12.95
C VAL A 59 -0.64 23.76 -12.41
N SER A 60 -1.83 23.81 -12.99
CA SER A 60 -2.86 24.77 -12.69
C SER A 60 -3.33 24.41 -11.31
N THR A 61 -2.88 25.20 -10.34
CA THR A 61 -3.34 25.26 -8.96
C THR A 61 -3.76 23.89 -8.42
N VAL A 62 -2.80 23.16 -7.83
CA VAL A 62 -3.15 22.22 -6.76
C VAL A 62 -3.95 23.05 -5.77
N ARG A 63 -5.29 23.02 -5.89
CA ARG A 63 -6.19 23.67 -4.96
C ARG A 63 -5.75 23.13 -3.62
N GLU A 64 -5.16 24.00 -2.81
CA GLU A 64 -4.70 23.65 -1.47
C GLU A 64 -5.78 22.78 -0.89
N TRP A 65 -5.43 21.53 -0.58
CA TRP A 65 -6.37 20.64 0.09
C TRP A 65 -6.86 21.44 1.28
N PRO A 66 -8.18 21.70 1.41
CA PRO A 66 -8.67 22.62 2.41
C PRO A 66 -8.47 21.93 3.75
N ILE A 67 -7.26 22.07 4.31
CA ILE A 67 -7.01 21.82 5.72
C ILE A 67 -7.90 22.84 6.40
N PRO A 68 -8.97 22.42 7.08
CA PRO A 68 -10.01 23.33 7.52
C PRO A 68 -9.41 24.34 8.48
N ARG A 69 -9.24 25.59 8.01
CA ARG A 69 -8.57 26.66 8.76
C ARG A 69 -9.44 27.19 9.91
N TYR A 70 -10.68 26.72 10.03
CA TYR A 70 -11.68 27.16 11.00
C TYR A 70 -12.17 25.97 11.84
N LEU A 71 -11.29 25.45 12.70
CA LEU A 71 -11.65 24.37 13.62
C LEU A 71 -12.55 24.91 14.73
N SER A 72 -13.86 24.76 14.57
CA SER A 72 -14.74 24.63 15.72
C SER A 72 -14.28 23.40 16.51
N ARG A 73 -13.73 23.61 17.72
CA ARG A 73 -13.07 22.58 18.56
C ARG A 73 -13.84 21.27 18.77
N HIS A 74 -15.13 21.24 18.43
CA HIS A 74 -16.04 20.16 18.80
C HIS A 74 -16.13 19.04 17.75
N ASN A 75 -15.56 19.20 16.54
CA ASN A 75 -15.72 18.20 15.46
C ASN A 75 -14.42 17.74 14.78
N ILE A 76 -13.24 18.06 15.33
CA ILE A 76 -11.95 17.75 14.68
C ILE A 76 -11.81 16.23 14.43
N THR A 77 -12.22 15.40 15.38
CA THR A 77 -12.19 13.93 15.24
C THR A 77 -13.02 13.45 14.04
N LEU A 78 -14.28 13.91 13.95
CA LEU A 78 -15.19 13.52 12.87
C LEU A 78 -14.65 13.94 11.50
N GLU A 79 -14.09 15.15 11.42
CA GLU A 79 -13.46 15.66 10.22
C GLU A 79 -12.26 14.81 9.78
N ALA A 80 -11.45 14.35 10.74
CA ALA A 80 -10.34 13.45 10.44
C ALA A 80 -10.82 12.10 9.92
N GLU A 81 -11.87 11.55 10.52
CA GLU A 81 -12.48 10.30 10.05
C GLU A 81 -13.02 10.44 8.62
N GLN A 82 -13.71 11.54 8.32
CA GLN A 82 -14.25 11.82 6.99
C GLN A 82 -13.15 11.98 5.94
N LEU A 83 -12.06 12.69 6.26
CA LEU A 83 -10.93 12.87 5.34
C LEU A 83 -10.18 11.55 5.08
N LEU A 84 -10.00 10.72 6.10
CA LEU A 84 -9.41 9.39 5.98
C LEU A 84 -10.27 8.50 5.09
N GLU A 85 -11.59 8.47 5.32
CA GLU A 85 -12.54 7.68 4.54
C GLU A 85 -12.59 8.15 3.08
N LEU A 86 -12.69 9.46 2.84
CA LEU A 86 -12.69 10.03 1.49
C LEU A 86 -11.42 9.64 0.70
N LEU A 87 -10.25 9.69 1.33
CA LEU A 87 -9.00 9.35 0.66
C LEU A 87 -8.88 7.83 0.43
N ALA A 88 -9.34 7.00 1.37
CA ALA A 88 -9.42 5.56 1.19
C ALA A 88 -10.35 5.18 0.04
N GLN A 89 -11.52 5.81 -0.05
CA GLN A 89 -12.45 5.64 -1.17
C GLN A 89 -11.81 6.07 -2.49
N GLN A 90 -11.10 7.21 -2.52
CA GLN A 90 -10.38 7.64 -3.73
C GLN A 90 -9.30 6.63 -4.14
N LEU A 91 -8.59 6.00 -3.20
CA LEU A 91 -7.63 4.93 -3.53
C LEU A 91 -8.33 3.66 -4.00
N ALA A 92 -9.49 3.33 -3.44
CA ALA A 92 -10.28 2.17 -3.82
C ALA A 92 -10.80 2.24 -5.26
N THR A 93 -11.01 3.44 -5.81
CA THR A 93 -11.50 3.56 -7.21
C THR A 93 -10.53 3.02 -8.26
N PHE A 94 -9.24 2.90 -7.94
CA PHE A 94 -8.25 2.30 -8.85
C PHE A 94 -8.24 0.78 -8.80
N VAL A 95 -8.92 0.17 -7.82
CA VAL A 95 -9.01 -1.28 -7.64
C VAL A 95 -10.41 -1.74 -8.05
N HIS A 96 -10.48 -2.49 -9.14
CA HIS A 96 -11.69 -3.14 -9.60
C HIS A 96 -11.72 -4.60 -9.11
N GLU A 97 -12.90 -5.24 -9.15
CA GLU A 97 -13.09 -6.63 -8.72
C GLU A 97 -12.05 -7.58 -9.35
N PHE A 98 -11.70 -7.31 -10.62
CA PHE A 98 -10.80 -8.17 -11.40
C PHE A 98 -9.53 -7.47 -11.87
N ASP A 99 -9.30 -6.19 -11.56
CA ASP A 99 -8.15 -5.50 -12.13
C ASP A 99 -7.68 -4.31 -11.30
N PHE A 100 -6.47 -3.84 -11.56
CA PHE A 100 -5.91 -2.63 -10.98
C PHE A 100 -5.55 -1.66 -12.12
N ASP A 101 -6.19 -0.49 -12.14
CA ASP A 101 -5.90 0.55 -13.13
C ASP A 101 -4.59 1.29 -12.76
N ALA A 102 -3.47 0.60 -13.00
CA ALA A 102 -2.14 1.10 -12.72
C ALA A 102 -1.86 2.40 -13.48
N ALA A 103 -2.31 2.51 -14.73
CA ALA A 103 -2.08 3.68 -15.56
C ALA A 103 -2.79 4.91 -14.99
N GLN A 104 -4.09 4.79 -14.68
CA GLN A 104 -4.84 5.89 -14.07
C GLN A 104 -4.29 6.24 -12.68
N PHE A 105 -3.89 5.24 -11.89
CA PHE A 105 -3.26 5.48 -10.59
C PHE A 105 -1.97 6.29 -10.74
N GLU A 106 -1.07 5.92 -11.66
CA GLU A 106 0.20 6.63 -11.88
C GLU A 106 -0.03 8.11 -12.21
N THR A 107 -1.05 8.44 -13.00
CA THR A 107 -1.38 9.86 -13.31
C THR A 107 -1.80 10.68 -12.07
N GLN A 108 -2.30 10.03 -11.01
CA GLN A 108 -2.77 10.68 -9.78
C GLN A 108 -1.84 10.45 -8.58
N ALA A 109 -0.85 9.56 -8.70
CA ALA A 109 -0.03 9.09 -7.59
C ALA A 109 0.66 10.24 -6.83
N LEU A 110 1.21 11.24 -7.56
CA LEU A 110 1.85 12.39 -6.95
C LEU A 110 0.88 13.25 -6.12
N ILE A 111 -0.33 13.47 -6.64
CA ILE A 111 -1.37 14.25 -5.94
C ILE A 111 -1.84 13.49 -4.69
N LEU A 112 -2.10 12.18 -4.83
CA LEU A 112 -2.49 11.31 -3.73
C LEU A 112 -1.42 11.26 -2.64
N ARG A 113 -0.14 11.13 -3.01
CA ARG A 113 1.00 11.17 -2.08
C ARG A 113 0.99 12.43 -1.22
N ARG A 114 0.79 13.60 -1.85
CA ARG A 114 0.71 14.88 -1.13
C ARG A 114 -0.48 14.93 -0.17
N LYS A 115 -1.65 14.43 -0.58
CA LYS A 115 -2.83 14.35 0.29
C LYS A 115 -2.57 13.45 1.50
N VAL A 116 -2.03 12.25 1.28
CA VAL A 116 -1.68 11.31 2.36
C VAL A 116 -0.66 11.96 3.30
N ALA A 117 0.40 12.59 2.78
CA ALA A 117 1.42 13.26 3.59
C ALA A 117 0.87 14.42 4.45
N GLY A 118 0.00 15.25 3.86
CA GLY A 118 -0.66 16.35 4.56
C GLY A 118 -1.58 15.85 5.67
N LEU A 119 -2.41 14.84 5.37
CA LEU A 119 -3.31 14.22 6.33
C LEU A 119 -2.54 13.54 7.48
N THR A 120 -1.45 12.84 7.16
CA THR A 120 -0.55 12.22 8.14
C THR A 120 0.00 13.24 9.12
N SER A 121 0.58 14.33 8.59
CA SER A 121 1.18 15.37 9.40
C SER A 121 0.16 16.03 10.34
N TRP A 122 -1.07 16.23 9.86
CA TRP A 122 -2.15 16.78 10.67
C TRP A 122 -2.65 15.78 11.73
N VAL A 123 -2.83 14.51 11.37
CA VAL A 123 -3.30 13.48 12.29
C VAL A 123 -2.29 13.20 13.40
N GLU A 124 -1.01 13.10 13.08
CA GLU A 124 0.06 12.88 14.07
C GLU A 124 0.11 13.99 15.13
N VAL A 125 -0.12 15.24 14.72
CA VAL A 125 -0.09 16.40 15.62
C VAL A 125 -1.34 16.45 16.50
N MET A 126 -2.51 16.15 15.94
CA MET A 126 -3.79 16.39 16.61
C MET A 126 -4.32 15.16 17.37
N PHE A 127 -3.93 13.95 16.97
CA PHE A 127 -4.58 12.70 17.39
C PHE A 127 -3.60 11.62 17.88
N LEU A 128 -2.40 11.99 18.35
CA LEU A 128 -1.39 11.02 18.81
C LEU A 128 -1.92 9.98 19.81
N LYS A 129 -2.94 10.31 20.60
CA LYS A 129 -3.55 9.42 21.60
C LYS A 129 -4.76 8.64 21.09
N ASN A 130 -5.33 9.00 19.93
CA ASN A 130 -6.50 8.31 19.38
C ASN A 130 -6.04 7.12 18.52
N GLN A 131 -5.98 5.94 19.15
CA GLN A 131 -5.53 4.70 18.50
C GLN A 131 -6.36 4.32 17.27
N GLN A 132 -7.66 4.63 17.27
CA GLN A 132 -8.53 4.29 16.16
C GLN A 132 -8.19 5.12 14.91
N ILE A 133 -8.00 6.43 15.06
CA ILE A 133 -7.59 7.30 13.94
C ILE A 133 -6.21 6.90 13.43
N MET A 134 -5.27 6.61 14.33
CA MET A 134 -3.93 6.16 13.95
C MET A 134 -3.96 4.84 13.16
N ALA A 135 -4.77 3.87 13.57
CA ALA A 135 -4.93 2.61 12.84
C ALA A 135 -5.52 2.81 11.43
N ARG A 136 -6.50 3.72 11.28
CA ARG A 136 -7.05 4.09 9.97
C ARG A 136 -6.02 4.78 9.08
N LEU A 137 -5.22 5.68 9.65
CA LEU A 137 -4.13 6.34 8.93
C LEU A 137 -3.06 5.33 8.48
N GLU A 138 -2.70 4.37 9.33
CA GLU A 138 -1.77 3.29 8.98
C GLU A 138 -2.32 2.43 7.84
N PHE A 139 -3.60 2.08 7.89
CA PHE A 139 -4.26 1.36 6.80
C PHE A 139 -4.21 2.15 5.48
N LEU A 140 -4.54 3.45 5.52
CA LEU A 140 -4.53 4.32 4.36
C LEU A 140 -3.13 4.43 3.74
N HIS A 141 -2.08 4.54 4.56
CA HIS A 141 -0.69 4.51 4.12
C HIS A 141 -0.34 3.20 3.45
N ARG A 142 -0.67 2.08 4.11
CA ARG A 142 -0.45 0.74 3.56
C ARG A 142 -1.13 0.61 2.20
N MET A 143 -2.37 1.08 2.07
CA MET A 143 -3.12 1.07 0.82
C MET A 143 -2.44 1.86 -0.28
N PHE A 144 -2.08 3.13 -0.03
CA PHE A 144 -1.36 3.94 -0.99
C PHE A 144 -0.03 3.29 -1.43
N CYS A 145 0.73 2.76 -0.47
CA CYS A 145 2.02 2.13 -0.73
C CYS A 145 1.92 0.83 -1.54
N THR A 146 0.91 0.00 -1.26
CA THR A 146 0.63 -1.21 -2.04
C THR A 146 0.31 -0.84 -3.48
N LEU A 147 -0.58 0.13 -3.72
CA LEU A 147 -0.95 0.55 -5.07
C LEU A 147 0.22 1.18 -5.82
N ASN A 148 1.00 2.04 -5.16
CA ASN A 148 2.16 2.68 -5.75
C ASN A 148 3.26 1.68 -6.13
N SER A 149 3.53 0.71 -5.27
CA SER A 149 4.50 -0.36 -5.56
C SER A 149 3.98 -1.26 -6.68
N ALA A 150 2.69 -1.61 -6.65
CA ALA A 150 2.07 -2.43 -7.68
C ALA A 150 2.17 -1.76 -9.06
N ALA A 151 1.86 -0.46 -9.16
CA ALA A 151 1.97 0.28 -10.41
C ALA A 151 3.40 0.26 -10.97
N ALA A 152 4.38 0.59 -10.12
CA ALA A 152 5.78 0.57 -10.49
C ALA A 152 6.25 -0.81 -10.97
N TYR A 153 5.88 -1.88 -10.26
CA TYR A 153 6.28 -3.24 -10.61
C TYR A 153 5.58 -3.78 -11.85
N LEU A 154 4.29 -3.50 -12.03
CA LEU A 154 3.56 -3.91 -13.23
C LEU A 154 4.12 -3.24 -14.49
N ARG A 155 4.57 -1.98 -14.36
CA ARG A 155 5.28 -1.26 -15.43
C ARG A 155 6.66 -1.83 -15.72
N TYR A 156 7.37 -2.30 -14.70
CA TYR A 156 8.72 -2.84 -14.84
C TYR A 156 8.74 -4.29 -15.40
N PHE A 157 7.85 -5.16 -14.92
CA PHE A 157 7.83 -6.58 -15.28
C PHE A 157 6.89 -6.88 -16.43
N THR A 158 7.25 -6.48 -17.65
CA THR A 158 6.42 -6.65 -18.85
C THR A 158 6.71 -7.94 -19.64
N SER A 159 7.71 -8.72 -19.25
CA SER A 159 8.10 -9.91 -20.01
C SER A 159 7.07 -11.04 -19.90
N GLU A 160 6.96 -11.84 -20.97
CA GLU A 160 6.16 -13.06 -21.03
C GLU A 160 6.86 -14.29 -20.42
N ARG A 161 7.99 -14.08 -19.74
CA ARG A 161 8.64 -15.15 -18.97
C ARG A 161 7.76 -15.56 -17.79
N THR A 162 7.69 -16.87 -17.54
CA THR A 162 6.81 -17.46 -16.54
C THR A 162 7.02 -16.90 -15.14
N GLU A 163 8.27 -16.64 -14.74
CA GLU A 163 8.59 -16.04 -13.43
C GLU A 163 8.06 -14.61 -13.28
N GLN A 164 8.05 -13.82 -14.37
CA GLN A 164 7.52 -12.46 -14.34
C GLN A 164 5.99 -12.45 -14.40
N GLN A 165 5.38 -13.34 -15.17
CA GLN A 165 3.92 -13.54 -15.16
C GLN A 165 3.43 -13.93 -13.76
N LEU A 166 4.14 -14.86 -13.09
CA LEU A 166 3.85 -15.25 -11.72
C LEU A 166 3.95 -14.05 -10.76
N LEU A 167 5.04 -13.29 -10.83
CA LEU A 167 5.24 -12.09 -10.00
C LEU A 167 4.12 -11.07 -10.22
N ARG A 168 3.77 -10.75 -11.47
CA ARG A 168 2.64 -9.86 -11.80
C ARG A 168 1.33 -10.36 -11.20
N SER A 169 1.08 -11.67 -11.27
CA SER A 169 -0.13 -12.29 -10.72
C SER A 169 -0.21 -12.12 -9.20
N LEU A 170 0.92 -12.27 -8.50
CA LEU A 170 1.00 -12.05 -7.04
C LEU A 170 0.80 -10.58 -6.67
N ILE A 171 1.38 -9.65 -7.44
CA ILE A 171 1.18 -8.21 -7.24
C ILE A 171 -0.31 -7.85 -7.38
N GLN A 172 -0.96 -8.32 -8.45
CA GLN A 172 -2.39 -8.11 -8.64
C GLN A 172 -3.21 -8.75 -7.52
N LEU A 173 -2.83 -9.93 -7.04
CA LEU A 173 -3.49 -10.56 -5.90
C LEU A 173 -3.38 -9.68 -4.65
N ASN A 174 -2.19 -9.16 -4.31
CA ASN A 174 -2.02 -8.27 -3.16
C ASN A 174 -2.88 -7.01 -3.25
N VAL A 175 -3.00 -6.42 -4.44
CA VAL A 175 -3.93 -5.31 -4.67
C VAL A 175 -5.38 -5.73 -4.45
N ARG A 176 -5.82 -6.88 -4.98
CA ARG A 176 -7.19 -7.38 -4.76
C ARG A 176 -7.45 -7.79 -3.31
N LEU A 177 -6.46 -8.25 -2.57
CA LEU A 177 -6.62 -8.55 -1.15
C LEU A 177 -6.91 -7.28 -0.35
N ILE A 178 -6.39 -6.12 -0.76
CA ILE A 178 -6.63 -4.86 -0.07
C ILE A 178 -8.07 -4.36 -0.21
N SER A 179 -8.75 -4.70 -1.31
CA SER A 179 -10.16 -4.33 -1.52
C SER A 179 -11.14 -5.18 -0.72
N LEU A 180 -10.66 -6.25 -0.08
CA LEU A 180 -11.45 -7.04 0.88
C LEU A 180 -11.44 -6.44 2.30
N TYR A 181 -10.79 -5.28 2.49
CA TYR A 181 -10.81 -4.52 3.72
C TYR A 181 -11.66 -3.27 3.56
N ASN A 182 -12.37 -2.89 4.61
CA ASN A 182 -13.09 -1.62 4.67
C ASN A 182 -12.11 -0.46 4.92
N PHE A 183 -12.60 0.78 4.88
CA PHE A 183 -11.81 1.98 5.13
C PHE A 183 -11.25 2.09 6.57
N ARG A 184 -11.63 1.18 7.47
CA ARG A 184 -11.06 1.07 8.81
C ARG A 184 -9.88 0.11 8.89
N GLY A 185 -9.55 -0.58 7.79
CA GLY A 185 -8.53 -1.61 7.75
C GLY A 185 -8.98 -2.95 8.34
N GLU A 186 -10.28 -3.13 8.54
CA GLU A 186 -10.90 -4.38 9.01
C GLU A 186 -11.47 -5.15 7.80
N PRO A 187 -11.56 -6.49 7.84
CA PRO A 187 -12.18 -7.26 6.77
C PRO A 187 -13.62 -6.81 6.49
N ASP A 188 -13.94 -6.54 5.23
CA ASP A 188 -15.26 -6.08 4.83
C ASP A 188 -16.18 -7.25 4.48
N LEU A 189 -16.93 -7.72 5.48
CA LEU A 189 -17.88 -8.81 5.33
C LEU A 189 -19.12 -8.43 4.50
N LEU A 190 -19.28 -7.14 4.15
CA LEU A 190 -20.36 -6.69 3.26
C LEU A 190 -20.00 -6.87 1.78
N VAL A 191 -18.73 -7.16 1.46
CA VAL A 191 -18.32 -7.50 0.10
C VAL A 191 -19.04 -8.78 -0.33
N PRO A 192 -19.83 -8.74 -1.42
CA PRO A 192 -20.49 -9.94 -1.93
C PRO A 192 -19.47 -11.04 -2.18
N ARG A 193 -19.78 -12.27 -1.76
CA ARG A 193 -18.91 -13.45 -1.97
C ARG A 193 -17.54 -13.35 -1.28
N PHE A 194 -17.41 -12.56 -0.21
CA PHE A 194 -16.17 -12.43 0.58
C PHE A 194 -15.50 -13.78 0.87
N ALA A 195 -16.22 -14.74 1.46
CA ALA A 195 -15.68 -16.06 1.80
C ALA A 195 -15.21 -16.85 0.58
N GLU A 196 -15.91 -16.72 -0.55
CA GLU A 196 -15.54 -17.36 -1.81
C GLU A 196 -14.27 -16.74 -2.40
N TYR A 197 -14.11 -15.41 -2.34
CA TYR A 197 -12.88 -14.74 -2.77
C TYR A 197 -11.69 -15.18 -1.92
N VAL A 198 -11.82 -15.18 -0.59
CA VAL A 198 -10.74 -15.62 0.31
C VAL A 198 -10.33 -17.06 0.01
N THR A 199 -11.30 -17.97 -0.17
CA THR A 199 -11.03 -19.38 -0.52
C THR A 199 -10.37 -19.51 -1.90
N THR A 200 -10.89 -18.79 -2.89
CA THR A 200 -10.38 -18.81 -4.27
C THR A 200 -8.94 -18.28 -4.34
N PHE A 201 -8.68 -17.18 -3.65
CA PHE A 201 -7.36 -16.57 -3.58
C PHE A 201 -6.36 -17.45 -2.83
N SER A 202 -6.77 -18.10 -1.73
CA SER A 202 -5.93 -19.08 -1.01
C SER A 202 -5.52 -20.23 -1.92
N ARG A 203 -6.48 -20.86 -2.62
CA ARG A 203 -6.19 -21.94 -3.57
C ARG A 203 -5.27 -21.49 -4.71
N ARG A 204 -5.47 -20.28 -5.25
CA ARG A 204 -4.57 -19.72 -6.27
C ARG A 204 -3.16 -19.54 -5.74
N LEU A 205 -3.02 -19.03 -4.52
CA LEU A 205 -1.72 -18.84 -3.88
C LEU A 205 -0.98 -20.17 -3.69
N ASP A 206 -1.68 -21.24 -3.32
CA ASP A 206 -1.08 -22.58 -3.19
C ASP A 206 -0.61 -23.13 -4.54
N ILE A 207 -1.42 -23.01 -5.60
CA ILE A 207 -1.02 -23.41 -6.96
C ILE A 207 0.22 -22.63 -7.41
N TRP A 208 0.24 -21.32 -7.16
CA TRP A 208 1.36 -20.46 -7.51
C TRP A 208 2.62 -20.80 -6.71
N ALA A 209 2.50 -21.21 -5.45
CA ALA A 209 3.63 -21.67 -4.65
C ALA A 209 4.23 -22.95 -5.26
N ASP A 210 3.40 -23.92 -5.62
CA ASP A 210 3.83 -25.15 -6.30
C ASP A 210 4.49 -24.86 -7.66
N MET A 211 4.00 -23.86 -8.39
CA MET A 211 4.62 -23.40 -9.64
C MET A 211 5.99 -22.78 -9.38
N ASN A 212 6.10 -21.89 -8.38
CA ASN A 212 7.35 -21.24 -8.01
C ASN A 212 8.46 -22.24 -7.68
N ASP A 213 8.12 -23.31 -6.95
CA ASP A 213 9.08 -24.35 -6.54
C ASP A 213 9.63 -25.16 -7.74
N LYS A 214 8.88 -25.19 -8.86
CA LYS A 214 9.27 -25.85 -10.10
C LYS A 214 10.07 -24.96 -11.05
N LEU A 215 10.07 -23.64 -10.84
CA LEU A 215 10.81 -22.71 -11.69
C LEU A 215 12.32 -22.84 -11.45
N GLN A 216 13.04 -23.23 -12.49
CA GLN A 216 14.51 -23.30 -12.49
C GLN A 216 15.10 -22.01 -13.07
N ALA A 217 16.33 -21.68 -12.67
CA ALA A 217 17.09 -20.54 -13.20
C ALA A 217 16.42 -19.15 -13.09
N VAL A 218 15.50 -18.96 -12.13
CA VAL A 218 14.90 -17.65 -11.84
C VAL A 218 15.97 -16.67 -11.35
N PRO A 219 16.09 -15.46 -11.96
CA PRO A 219 16.98 -14.41 -11.47
C PRO A 219 16.76 -14.13 -9.98
N VAL A 220 17.85 -13.91 -9.24
CA VAL A 220 17.79 -13.71 -7.78
C VAL A 220 16.87 -12.56 -7.39
N SER A 221 16.89 -11.46 -8.15
CA SER A 221 16.01 -10.31 -7.92
C SER A 221 14.53 -10.67 -8.00
N VAL A 222 14.11 -11.38 -9.04
CA VAL A 222 12.73 -11.85 -9.22
C VAL A 222 12.34 -12.81 -8.10
N ARG A 223 13.23 -13.74 -7.71
CA ARG A 223 12.97 -14.69 -6.62
C ARG A 223 12.70 -13.99 -5.28
N ILE A 224 13.47 -12.96 -4.96
CA ILE A 224 13.28 -12.17 -3.73
C ILE A 224 11.92 -11.47 -3.76
N MET A 225 11.57 -10.85 -4.89
CA MET A 225 10.28 -10.17 -5.01
C MET A 225 9.10 -11.13 -4.96
N VAL A 226 9.18 -12.26 -5.65
CA VAL A 226 8.16 -13.31 -5.60
C VAL A 226 7.96 -13.78 -4.16
N LYS A 227 9.04 -14.07 -3.44
CA LYS A 227 8.96 -14.44 -2.03
C LYS A 227 8.28 -13.37 -1.16
N ALA A 228 8.67 -12.11 -1.31
CA ALA A 228 8.06 -11.01 -0.56
C ALA A 228 6.55 -10.90 -0.82
N GLN A 229 6.15 -10.93 -2.10
CA GLN A 229 4.73 -10.87 -2.48
C GLN A 229 3.93 -12.09 -1.98
N PHE A 230 4.53 -13.28 -1.97
CA PHE A 230 3.93 -14.48 -1.36
C PHE A 230 3.70 -14.33 0.14
N ASP A 231 4.72 -13.88 0.87
CA ASP A 231 4.65 -13.71 2.32
C ASP A 231 3.55 -12.69 2.67
N ASP A 232 3.46 -11.58 1.94
CA ASP A 232 2.42 -10.56 2.11
C ASP A 232 1.01 -11.07 1.79
N SER A 233 0.83 -11.78 0.68
CA SER A 233 -0.45 -12.38 0.28
C SER A 233 -0.92 -13.41 1.30
N ARG A 234 -0.01 -14.26 1.77
CA ARG A 234 -0.30 -15.32 2.74
C ARG A 234 -0.72 -14.74 4.08
N ALA A 235 0.01 -13.74 4.59
CA ALA A 235 -0.35 -13.06 5.83
C ALA A 235 -1.74 -12.40 5.73
N SER A 236 -2.00 -11.70 4.61
CA SER A 236 -3.30 -11.07 4.36
C SER A 236 -4.44 -12.08 4.29
N LEU A 237 -4.25 -13.20 3.59
CA LEU A 237 -5.25 -14.25 3.47
C LEU A 237 -5.51 -14.98 4.78
N GLN A 238 -4.48 -15.27 5.58
CA GLN A 238 -4.65 -15.85 6.91
C GLN A 238 -5.48 -14.94 7.82
N HIS A 239 -5.22 -13.64 7.76
CA HIS A 239 -6.00 -12.65 8.50
C HIS A 239 -7.45 -12.59 8.00
N LEU A 240 -7.69 -12.52 6.68
CA LEU A 240 -9.06 -12.52 6.14
C LEU A 240 -9.82 -13.81 6.46
N ALA A 241 -9.14 -14.97 6.38
CA ALA A 241 -9.73 -16.27 6.63
C ALA A 241 -10.16 -16.47 8.10
N SER A 242 -9.58 -15.74 9.07
CA SER A 242 -10.05 -15.83 10.45
C SER A 242 -11.45 -15.24 10.67
N TYR A 243 -11.96 -14.47 9.69
CA TYR A 243 -13.30 -13.88 9.72
C TYR A 243 -14.31 -14.62 8.83
N SER A 244 -13.84 -15.49 7.94
CA SER A 244 -14.73 -16.31 7.12
C SER A 244 -15.51 -17.27 8.04
N PRO A 245 -16.85 -17.31 7.96
CA PRO A 245 -17.61 -18.32 8.67
C PRO A 245 -17.10 -19.69 8.19
N LYS A 246 -16.74 -20.56 9.13
CA LYS A 246 -16.51 -21.96 8.81
C LYS A 246 -17.85 -22.47 8.33
N GLU A 247 -18.02 -22.63 7.02
CA GLU A 247 -19.18 -23.34 6.50
C GLU A 247 -19.23 -24.66 7.25
N LEU A 248 -20.34 -24.87 7.97
CA LEU A 248 -20.63 -26.12 8.66
C LEU A 248 -20.82 -27.17 7.55
N ASN A 249 -19.71 -27.73 7.08
CA ASN A 249 -19.68 -28.93 6.27
C ASN A 249 -20.28 -30.10 7.05
#